data_AF-A0A380P856-F1
#
_entry.id   AF-A0A380P856-F1
#
_cell.length_a   1.000
_cell.length_b   1.000
_cell.length_c   1.000
_cell.angle_alpha   90.00
_cell.angle_beta   90.00
_cell.angle_gamma   90.00
#
_symmetry.space_group_name_H-M   'P 1'
#
loop_
_entity.id
_entity.type
_entity.pdbx_description
1 polymer ?
#
loop_
_entity_poly.entity_id
_entity_poly.type
_entity_poly.pdbx_seq_one_letter_code
_entity_poly.pdbx_strand_id
1 'polypeptide(L)' 'MEILERAYAKLNLSLDTPYLHQDGQQEWDMFMVPIDLADSVTIRTTDEHQAIHVDSTSGVLPLNEKI' A
#
# COMPACT_ATOMS: atom_id res chain seq x y z
N MET A 1 -13.80 6.15 -17.25
CA MET A 1 -14.21 6.55 -15.88
C MET A 1 -12.96 6.97 -15.13
N GLU A 2 -13.02 8.01 -14.31
CA GLU A 2 -11.91 8.46 -13.48
C GLU A 2 -12.37 8.61 -12.03
N ILE A 3 -11.57 8.09 -11.09
CA ILE A 3 -11.85 8.10 -9.65
C ILE A 3 -10.59 8.60 -8.93
N LEU A 4 -10.78 9.46 -7.95
CA LEU A 4 -9.73 9.88 -7.03
C LEU A 4 -9.99 9.26 -5.65
N GLU A 5 -9.03 8.49 -5.16
CA GLU A 5 -9.10 7.81 -3.86
C GLU A 5 -7.96 8.27 -2.95
N ARG A 6 -8.20 8.22 -1.63
CA ARG A 6 -7.16 8.45 -0.61
C ARG A 6 -6.71 7.12 0.01
N ALA A 7 -5.44 6.79 -0.14
CA ALA A 7 -4.82 5.64 0.51
C ALA A 7 -4.18 6.07 1.83
N TYR A 8 -4.93 5.94 2.93
CA TYR A 8 -4.48 6.37 4.25
C TYR A 8 -3.38 5.48 4.82
N ALA A 9 -2.40 6.11 5.45
CA ALA A 9 -1.37 5.46 6.24
C ALA A 9 -1.95 4.92 7.55
N LYS A 10 -1.24 3.95 8.12
CA LYS A 10 -1.55 3.40 9.45
C LYS A 10 -0.36 3.47 10.38
N LEU A 11 -0.65 3.57 11.67
CA LEU A 11 0.33 3.39 12.75
C LEU A 11 -0.02 2.15 13.55
N ASN A 12 1.00 1.39 13.93
CA ASN A 12 0.89 0.36 14.96
C ASN A 12 1.14 1.04 16.30
N LEU A 13 0.09 1.25 17.10
CA LEU A 13 0.22 1.82 18.44
C LEU A 13 0.77 0.77 19.43
N SER A 14 0.49 -0.51 19.19
CA SER A 14 1.22 -1.65 19.75
C SER A 14 1.60 -2.63 18.64
N LEU A 15 2.70 -3.34 18.86
CA LEU A 15 3.21 -4.37 17.96
C LEU A 15 3.98 -5.39 18.80
N ASP A 16 3.32 -6.47 19.18
CA ASP A 16 3.92 -7.56 19.92
C ASP A 16 4.03 -8.82 19.05
N THR A 17 5.06 -9.62 19.30
CA THR A 17 5.32 -10.89 18.60
C THR A 17 5.39 -12.04 19.60
N PRO A 18 4.22 -12.51 20.09
CA PRO A 18 4.17 -13.41 21.25
C PRO A 18 4.74 -14.80 20.96
N TYR A 19 4.78 -15.21 19.69
CA TYR A 19 5.23 -16.55 19.32
C TYR A 19 5.96 -16.58 17.97
N LEU A 20 7.02 -17.40 17.90
CA LEU A 20 7.72 -17.76 16.67
C LEU A 20 7.43 -19.23 16.38
N HIS A 21 6.76 -19.49 15.27
CA HIS A 21 6.45 -20.84 14.81
C HIS A 21 7.71 -21.57 14.34
N GLN A 22 7.64 -22.91 14.32
CA GLN A 22 8.75 -23.76 13.89
C GLN A 22 9.14 -23.57 12.40
N ASP A 23 8.24 -23.03 11.60
CA ASP A 23 8.47 -22.66 10.19
C ASP A 23 9.12 -21.27 10.03
N GLY A 24 9.37 -20.55 11.13
CA GLY A 24 9.97 -19.23 11.15
C GLY A 24 9.00 -18.06 11.01
N GLN A 25 7.69 -18.32 10.91
CA GLN A 25 6.69 -17.25 10.92
C GLN A 25 6.43 -16.73 12.33
N GLN A 26 6.09 -15.45 12.44
CA GLN A 26 5.77 -14.79 13.71
C GLN A 26 4.25 -14.63 13.84
N GLU A 27 3.71 -14.90 15.02
CA GLU A 27 2.41 -14.38 15.43
C GLU A 27 2.55 -12.89 15.69
N TRP A 28 1.54 -12.12 15.29
CA TRP A 28 1.51 -10.66 15.48
C TRP A 28 0.27 -10.27 16.24
N ASP A 29 0.45 -9.62 17.39
CA ASP A 29 -0.61 -8.92 18.10
C ASP A 29 -0.42 -7.42 17.89
N MET A 30 -1.33 -6.81 17.12
CA MET A 30 -1.17 -5.45 16.63
C MET A 30 -2.41 -4.63 16.87
N PHE A 31 -2.24 -3.47 17.51
CA PHE A 31 -3.26 -2.44 17.51
C PHE A 31 -2.94 -1.39 16.45
N MET A 32 -3.60 -1.51 15.30
CA MET A 32 -3.39 -0.62 14.16
C MET A 32 -4.50 0.41 14.05
N VAL A 33 -4.13 1.68 13.83
CA VAL A 33 -5.07 2.76 13.59
C VAL A 33 -4.73 3.49 12.29
N PRO A 34 -5.72 3.85 11.47
CA PRO A 34 -5.49 4.77 10.37
C PRO A 34 -5.20 6.16 10.92
N ILE A 35 -4.38 6.93 10.20
CA ILE A 35 -4.12 8.35 10.48
C ILE A 35 -4.51 9.18 9.26
N ASP A 36 -4.76 10.47 9.44
CA ASP A 36 -5.08 11.41 8.35
C ASP A 36 -3.82 11.85 7.58
N LEU A 37 -2.98 10.89 7.21
CA LEU A 37 -1.87 11.02 6.27
C LEU A 37 -2.15 10.03 5.15
N ALA A 38 -2.18 10.46 3.89
CA ALA A 38 -2.59 9.61 2.79
C ALA A 38 -1.90 9.96 1.48
N ASP A 39 -1.68 8.95 0.65
CA ASP A 39 -1.40 9.13 -0.76
C ASP A 39 -2.70 9.40 -1.52
N SER A 40 -2.61 10.18 -2.60
CA SER A 40 -3.72 10.37 -3.54
C SER A 40 -3.54 9.45 -4.74
N VAL A 41 -4.54 8.61 -5.02
CA VAL A 41 -4.50 7.62 -6.10
C VAL A 41 -5.57 7.96 -7.12
N THR A 42 -5.15 8.32 -8.33
CA THR A 42 -6.06 8.51 -9.46
C THR A 42 -6.14 7.22 -10.25
N ILE A 43 -7.35 6.68 -10.39
CA ILE A 43 -7.62 5.46 -11.15
C ILE A 43 -8.44 5.84 -12.37
N ARG A 44 -7.90 5.54 -13.56
CA ARG A 44 -8.57 5.77 -14.83
C ARG A 44 -8.75 4.46 -15.59
N THR A 45 -10.00 4.12 -15.91
CA THR A 45 -10.30 3.09 -16.90
C THR A 45 -10.11 3.67 -18.30
N THR A 46 -9.25 3.05 -19.10
CA THR A 46 -8.92 3.47 -20.48
C THR A 46 -8.78 2.25 -21.38
N ASP A 47 -9.05 2.42 -22.67
CA ASP A 47 -8.82 1.42 -23.71
C ASP A 47 -7.50 1.68 -24.47
N GLU A 48 -6.73 2.70 -24.07
CA GLU A 48 -5.46 3.12 -24.71
C GLU A 48 -4.32 2.10 -24.50
N HIS A 49 -4.40 1.29 -23.44
CA HIS A 49 -3.42 0.27 -23.09
C HIS A 49 -4.11 -1.03 -22.70
N GLN A 50 -3.48 -2.16 -23.04
CA GLN A 50 -4.00 -3.51 -22.71
C GLN A 50 -3.53 -4.05 -21.35
N ALA A 51 -2.73 -3.26 -20.61
CA ALA A 51 -2.16 -3.63 -19.32
C ALA A 51 -2.36 -2.52 -18.29
N ILE A 52 -2.25 -2.86 -17.00
CA ILE A 52 -2.32 -1.88 -15.92
C ILE A 52 -1.09 -0.98 -15.99
N HIS A 53 -1.32 0.32 -16.15
CA HIS A 53 -0.26 1.31 -16.09
C HIS A 53 -0.16 1.95 -14.70
N VAL A 54 1.04 2.01 -14.12
CA VAL A 54 1.30 2.61 -12.81
C VAL A 54 2.39 3.66 -12.95
N ASP A 55 2.02 4.90 -12.67
CA ASP A 55 2.92 6.05 -12.53
C ASP A 55 2.90 6.53 -11.08
N SER A 56 4.02 7.08 -10.61
CA SER A 56 4.09 7.71 -9.30
C SER A 56 5.06 8.88 -9.30
N THR A 57 4.77 9.88 -8.48
CA THR A 57 5.72 10.94 -8.13
C THR A 57 6.76 10.46 -7.11
N SER A 58 6.63 9.22 -6.60
CA SER A 58 7.47 8.63 -5.57
C SER A 58 8.23 7.42 -6.11
N GLY A 59 9.55 7.40 -5.95
CA GLY A 59 10.42 6.34 -6.48
C GLY A 59 10.38 5.01 -5.73
N VAL A 60 9.52 4.87 -4.71
CA VAL A 60 9.42 3.64 -3.89
C VAL A 60 8.36 2.66 -4.37
N LEU A 61 7.49 3.04 -5.32
CA LEU A 61 6.54 2.11 -5.92
C LEU A 61 7.20 1.38 -7.11
N PRO A 62 6.92 0.07 -7.31
CA PRO A 62 7.33 -0.62 -8.51
C PRO A 62 6.58 -0.04 -9.72
N LEU A 63 7.27 0.77 -10.52
CA LEU A 63 6.75 1.38 -11.74
C LEU A 63 7.01 0.51 -12.97
N ASN A 64 6.22 0.71 -14.01
CA ASN A 64 6.37 -0.01 -15.28
C ASN A 64 7.67 0.31 -16.01
N GLU A 65 8.20 1.52 -15.83
CA GLU A 65 9.52 1.92 -16.31
C GLU A 65 10.36 2.42 -15.12
N LYS A 66 11.55 1.85 -14.93
CA LYS A 66 12.55 2.38 -13.98
C LYS A 66 13.11 3.67 -14.58
N ILE A 67 12.86 4.81 -13.94
CA ILE A 67 13.71 6.01 -14.11
C ILE A 67 14.98 5.81 -13.30
#